data_AF-A0A7V8WT36-F1
#
_entry.id   AF-A0A7V8WT36-F1
#
_cell.length_a   1.000
_cell.length_b   1.000
_cell.length_c   1.000
_cell.angle_alpha   90.00
_cell.angle_beta   90.00
_cell.angle_gamma   90.00
#
_symmetry.space_group_name_H-M   'P 1'
#
loop_
_entity.id
_entity.type
_entity.pdbx_description
1 polymer ?
#
loop_
_entity_poly.entity_id
_entity_poly.type
_entity_poly.pdbx_seq_one_letter_code
_entity_poly.pdbx_strand_id
1 'polypeptide(L)' 'MRTTDFVNRETGQIVRSIGGNDTFVPAPSPPRIDYDGALVLALSRADTALSELSGLGRQ' A
#
# COMPACT_ATOMS: atom_id res chain seq x y z
N MET A 1 19.93 -11.33 11.21
CA MET A 1 18.99 -10.67 10.28
C MET A 1 19.78 -10.29 9.04
N ARG A 2 19.40 -10.74 7.84
CA ARG A 2 20.13 -10.47 6.59
C ARG A 2 19.43 -9.35 5.83
N THR A 3 20.19 -8.51 5.12
CA THR A 3 19.64 -7.40 4.32
C THR A 3 18.77 -7.89 3.16
N THR A 4 19.02 -9.10 2.66
CA THR A 4 18.21 -9.79 1.65
C THR A 4 16.81 -10.16 2.13
N ASP A 5 16.54 -10.08 3.44
CA ASP A 5 15.23 -10.40 4.00
C ASP A 5 14.21 -9.26 3.78
N PHE A 6 14.68 -8.07 3.36
CA PHE A 6 13.86 -6.87 3.14
C PHE A 6 13.80 -6.49 1.65
N VAL A 7 12.78 -6.99 0.94
CA VAL A 7 12.64 -6.80 -0.51
C VAL A 7 11.28 -6.21 -0.92
N ASN A 8 10.65 -5.42 -0.05
CA ASN A 8 9.44 -4.70 -0.44
C ASN A 8 9.81 -3.32 -1.03
N ARG A 9 9.72 -3.20 -2.36
CA ARG A 9 10.06 -1.96 -3.08
C ARG A 9 9.15 -0.78 -2.71
N GLU A 10 7.93 -1.04 -2.26
CA GLU A 10 6.96 -0.02 -1.85
C GLU A 10 7.32 0.61 -0.49
N THR A 11 8.15 -0.03 0.32
CA THR A 11 8.57 0.52 1.62
C THR A 11 9.87 1.29 1.54
N GLY A 12 10.77 0.90 0.64
CA GLY A 12 12.06 1.54 0.44
C GLY A 12 13.15 0.55 0.03
N GLN A 13 14.40 0.95 0.23
CA GLN A 13 15.57 0.15 -0.12
C GLN A 13 16.72 0.36 0.84
N ILE A 14 17.57 -0.66 0.98
CA ILE A 14 18.83 -0.57 1.70
C ILE A 14 19.93 -0.20 0.71
N VAL A 15 20.66 0.87 0.98
CA VAL A 15 21.80 1.36 0.17
C VAL A 15 23.07 1.43 1.03
N ARG A 16 24.23 1.42 0.38
CA ARG A 16 25.51 1.67 1.06
C ARG A 16 25.72 3.18 1.19
N SER A 17 25.86 3.68 2.42
CA SER A 17 26.19 5.08 2.68
C SER A 17 27.64 5.40 2.31
N ILE A 18 27.94 6.69 2.17
CA ILE A 18 29.29 7.21 1.97
C ILE A 18 30.24 6.78 3.11
N GLY A 19 29.72 6.64 4.34
CA GLY A 19 30.46 6.15 5.50
C GLY A 19 30.67 4.63 5.54
N GLY A 20 30.27 3.90 4.49
CA GLY A 20 30.47 2.46 4.39
C GLY A 20 29.55 1.64 5.30
N ASN A 21 28.44 2.21 5.78
CA ASN A 21 27.41 1.47 6.51
C ASN A 21 26.16 1.29 5.63
N ASP A 22 25.42 0.22 5.87
CA ASP A 22 24.11 0.02 5.23
C ASP A 22 23.10 1.01 5.81
N THR A 23 22.27 1.59 4.95
CA THR A 23 21.33 2.67 5.31
C THR A 23 20.01 2.45 4.61
N PHE A 24 18.92 2.62 5.34
CA PHE A 24 17.58 2.53 4.80
C PHE A 24 17.14 3.86 4.18
N VAL A 25 16.69 3.81 2.93
CA VAL A 25 16.08 4.93 2.22
C VAL A 25 14.61 4.57 1.98
N PRO A 26 13.66 5.29 2.59
CA PRO A 26 12.24 5.01 2.40
C PRO A 26 11.83 5.28 0.95
N ALA A 27 10.79 4.59 0.49
CA ALA A 27 10.12 4.94 -0.76
C ALA A 27 9.55 6.37 -0.67
N PRO A 28 9.38 7.06 -1.81
CA PRO A 28 8.69 8.35 -1.84
C PRO A 28 7.33 8.27 -1.15
N SER A 29 6.89 9.39 -0.58
CA SER A 29 5.54 9.46 -0.02
C SER A 29 4.51 9.07 -1.09
N PRO A 30 3.51 8.23 -0.76
CA PRO A 30 2.45 7.90 -1.69
C PRO A 30 1.82 9.17 -2.26
N PRO A 31 1.28 9.11 -3.50
CA PRO A 31 0.56 10.24 -4.06
C PRO A 31 -0.57 10.64 -3.10
N ARG A 32 -0.78 11.96 -2.96
CA ARG A 32 -1.90 12.47 -2.17
C ARG A 32 -3.20 11.93 -2.77
N ILE A 33 -4.01 11.32 -1.92
CA ILE A 33 -5.36 10.88 -2.29
C ILE A 33 -6.30 12.04 -1.98
N ASP A 34 -6.98 12.55 -3.00
CA ASP A 34 -8.03 13.54 -2.83
C ASP A 34 -9.30 12.84 -2.37
N TYR A 35 -9.68 13.09 -1.10
CA TYR A 35 -10.84 12.48 -0.48
C TYR A 35 -12.11 13.28 -0.78
N ASP A 36 -12.49 13.27 -2.05
CA ASP A 36 -13.66 14.00 -2.55
C ASP A 36 -14.94 13.15 -2.54
N GLY A 37 -16.07 13.78 -2.85
CA GLY A 37 -17.36 13.09 -2.89
C GLY A 37 -17.45 12.01 -3.95
N ALA A 38 -16.69 12.11 -5.04
CA ALA A 38 -16.67 11.11 -6.10
C ALA A 38 -15.97 9.82 -5.64
N LEU A 39 -14.83 9.95 -4.95
CA LEU A 39 -14.12 8.83 -4.35
C LEU A 39 -14.97 8.15 -3.27
N VAL A 40 -15.61 8.92 -2.39
CA VAL A 40 -16.50 8.37 -1.36
C VAL A 40 -17.63 7.56 -1.99
N LEU A 41 -18.29 8.10 -3.02
CA LEU A 41 -19.37 7.40 -3.71
C LEU A 41 -18.88 6.10 -4.39
N ALA A 42 -17.70 6.14 -5.01
CA ALA A 42 -17.09 4.96 -5.63
C ALA A 42 -16.81 3.86 -4.59
N LEU A 43 -16.25 4.23 -3.43
CA LEU A 43 -15.99 3.30 -2.33
C LEU A 43 -17.28 2.68 -1.79
N SER A 44 -18.33 3.48 -1.56
CA SER A 44 -19.63 2.95 -1.09
C SER A 44 -20.25 1.95 -2.08
N ARG A 45 -20.14 2.22 -3.38
CA ARG A 45 -20.62 1.30 -4.43
C ARG A 45 -19.84 -0.01 -4.44
N ALA A 46 -18.51 0.06 -4.30
CA ALA A 46 -17.66 -1.12 -4.22
C ALA A 46 -18.02 -1.99 -3.01
N ASP A 47 -18.23 -1.38 -1.84
CA ASP A 47 -18.61 -2.08 -0.61
C ASP A 47 -19.99 -2.75 -0.73
N THR A 48 -20.96 -2.07 -1.39
CA THR A 48 -22.29 -2.64 -1.67
C THR A 48 -22.18 -3.89 -2.55
N ALA A 49 -21.40 -3.82 -3.64
CA ALA A 49 -21.20 -4.96 -4.54
C ALA A 49 -20.55 -6.16 -3.84
N LEU A 50 -19.56 -5.92 -2.97
CA LEU A 50 -18.94 -6.97 -2.17
C LEU A 50 -19.91 -7.58 -1.15
N SER A 51 -20.78 -6.76 -0.57
CA SER A 51 -21.83 -7.21 0.36
C SER A 51 -22.88 -8.08 -0.33
N GLU A 52 -23.34 -7.68 -1.52
CA GLU A 52 -24.26 -8.47 -2.34
C GLU A 52 -23.67 -9.83 -2.71
N LEU A 53 -22.43 -9.86 -3.21
CA LEU A 53 -21.74 -11.11 -3.53
C LEU A 53 -21.61 -12.03 -2.32
N SER A 54 -21.24 -11.47 -1.16
CA SER A 54 -21.14 -12.22 0.10
C SER A 54 -22.49 -12.75 0.57
N GLY A 55 -23.59 -12.06 0.27
CA GLY A 55 -24.95 -12.52 0.55
C GLY A 55 -25.35 -13.73 -0.29
N LEU A 56 -25.03 -13.71 -1.59
CA LEU A 56 -25.31 -14.81 -2.51
C LEU A 56 -24.58 -16.11 -2.14
N GLY A 57 -23.36 -16.04 -1.61
CA GLY A 57 -22.59 -17.21 -1.20
C GLY A 57 -23.05 -17.89 0.10
N ARG A 58 -24.09 -17.36 0.77
CA ARG A 58 -24.63 -17.90 2.03
C ARG A 58 -26.00 -18.59 1.89
N GLN A 59 -26.54 -18.67 0.68
CA GLN A 59 -27.74 -19.46 0.35
C GLN A 59 -27.34 -20.82 -0.24
#